data_AF-W2TT20-F1
#
_entry.id   AF-W2TT20-F1
#
_cell.length_a   1.000
_cell.length_b   1.000
_cell.length_c   1.000
_cell.angle_alpha   90.00
_cell.angle_beta   90.00
_cell.angle_gamma   90.00
#
_symmetry.space_group_name_H-M   'P 1'
#
loop_
_entity.id
_entity.type
_entity.pdbx_description
1 polymer ?
#
loop_
_entity_poly.entity_id
_entity_poly.type
_entity_poly.pdbx_seq_one_letter_code
_entity_poly.pdbx_strand_id
1 'polypeptide(L)'
;MLGVRFEASSQNRREVEHHRLRFEAIWFISVVVFAKRPQLNRTKLSDCEKAIVEAFENAEMYKKWISLLLIEKRDLPEVSESTVWIVKRAEQRLAAEFFAGVAMGTKYRGFKELNELWTWLAPAVDLMYDFLNADAHFAWHACLTTVLHRNDSRRYWWLIEQLLKGMARPAPTAWHQAVRSVSLPATSWRETETCRRICEI
;
A
#
# COMPACT_ATOMS: atom_id res chain seq x y z
N MET A 1 -54.76 12.93 48.20
CA MET A 1 -55.97 13.07 47.37
C MET A 1 -55.54 12.88 45.92
N LEU A 2 -55.96 11.76 45.30
CA LEU A 2 -55.96 11.42 43.85
C LEU A 2 -54.58 11.48 43.13
N GLY A 3 -53.98 10.42 42.58
CA GLY A 3 -54.52 9.20 41.97
C GLY A 3 -54.30 9.25 40.46
N VAL A 4 -53.16 8.76 39.95
CA VAL A 4 -53.02 8.29 38.55
C VAL A 4 -51.95 7.19 38.50
N ARG A 5 -52.37 5.92 38.41
CA ARG A 5 -51.51 4.81 37.96
C ARG A 5 -51.68 4.71 36.44
N PHE A 6 -50.65 5.03 35.68
CA PHE A 6 -50.60 4.71 34.26
C PHE A 6 -50.27 3.22 34.12
N GLU A 7 -51.28 2.39 33.89
CA GLU A 7 -51.09 1.02 33.41
C GLU A 7 -50.77 1.07 31.91
N ALA A 8 -49.50 0.92 31.57
CA ALA A 8 -49.08 0.74 30.18
C ALA A 8 -49.59 -0.62 29.68
N SER A 9 -50.41 -0.58 28.62
CA SER A 9 -51.06 -1.74 28.02
C SER A 9 -50.05 -2.80 27.55
N SER A 10 -50.43 -4.07 27.70
CA SER A 10 -49.64 -5.25 27.32
C SER A 10 -49.27 -5.30 25.83
N GLN A 11 -49.99 -4.55 24.98
CA GLN A 11 -49.71 -4.40 23.56
C GLN A 11 -48.40 -3.62 23.30
N ASN A 12 -48.17 -2.53 24.06
CA ASN A 12 -47.04 -1.63 23.88
C ASN A 12 -45.72 -2.26 24.35
N ARG A 13 -45.79 -3.24 25.27
CA ARG A 13 -44.63 -4.03 25.71
C ARG A 13 -44.13 -5.00 24.63
N ARG A 14 -45.04 -5.56 23.81
CA ARG A 14 -44.67 -6.51 22.74
C ARG A 14 -44.00 -5.81 21.54
N GLU A 15 -44.39 -4.58 21.21
CA GLU A 15 -43.74 -3.80 20.14
C GLU A 15 -42.32 -3.37 20.51
N VAL A 16 -42.08 -3.01 21.79
CA VAL A 16 -40.74 -2.67 22.29
C VAL A 16 -39.84 -3.93 22.32
N GLU A 17 -40.38 -5.10 22.69
CA GLU A 17 -39.65 -6.37 22.62
C GLU A 17 -39.30 -6.76 21.17
N HIS A 18 -40.21 -6.56 20.22
CA HIS A 18 -39.99 -6.91 18.81
C HIS A 18 -39.01 -5.95 18.11
N HIS A 19 -38.94 -4.68 18.54
CA HIS A 19 -37.89 -3.74 18.11
C HIS A 19 -36.54 -4.02 18.78
N ARG A 20 -36.54 -4.54 20.03
CA ARG A 20 -35.32 -4.93 20.75
C ARG A 20 -34.70 -6.20 20.15
N LEU A 21 -35.52 -7.15 19.69
CA LEU A 21 -35.07 -8.39 19.03
C LEU A 21 -34.60 -8.21 17.58
N ARG A 22 -34.83 -7.05 16.95
CA ARG A 22 -34.29 -6.72 15.61
C ARG A 22 -32.95 -5.99 15.63
N PHE A 23 -32.48 -5.57 16.81
CA PHE A 23 -31.21 -4.83 16.96
C PHE A 23 -30.04 -5.68 17.50
N GLU A 24 -30.24 -6.97 17.79
CA GLU A 24 -29.19 -7.85 18.34
C GLU A 24 -28.46 -8.73 17.31
N ALA A 25 -28.52 -8.40 16.02
CA ALA A 25 -27.82 -9.16 14.97
C ALA A 25 -26.97 -8.33 14.03
N ILE A 26 -26.53 -7.12 14.43
CA ILE A 26 -25.39 -6.49 13.78
C ILE A 26 -24.15 -7.01 14.50
N TRP A 27 -23.62 -8.11 13.98
CA TRP A 27 -22.30 -8.60 14.31
C TRP A 27 -21.32 -7.44 14.19
N PHE A 28 -20.83 -6.97 15.34
CA PHE A 28 -19.58 -6.25 15.40
C PHE A 28 -18.52 -7.18 14.79
N ILE A 29 -18.16 -6.94 13.53
CA ILE A 29 -16.90 -7.46 13.00
C ILE A 29 -15.83 -6.72 13.79
N SER A 30 -15.34 -7.36 14.85
CA SER A 30 -14.16 -6.92 15.58
C SER A 30 -12.98 -7.02 14.62
N VAL A 31 -12.77 -5.94 13.86
CA VAL A 31 -11.58 -5.79 13.02
C VAL A 31 -10.42 -5.59 13.98
N VAL A 32 -9.48 -6.52 13.97
CA VAL A 32 -8.29 -6.60 14.84
C VAL A 32 -8.51 -7.38 16.15
N VAL A 33 -8.69 -8.70 16.01
CA VAL A 33 -8.16 -9.62 17.03
C VAL A 33 -6.63 -9.58 16.92
N PHE A 34 -5.97 -8.93 17.87
CA PHE A 34 -4.53 -9.08 18.04
C PHE A 34 -4.28 -10.57 18.30
N ALA A 35 -3.64 -11.27 17.35
CA ALA A 35 -3.33 -12.68 17.51
C ALA A 35 -2.37 -12.83 18.70
N LYS A 36 -2.91 -13.13 19.89
CA LYS A 36 -2.15 -13.38 21.13
C LYS A 36 -1.14 -14.53 20.99
N ARG A 37 -1.29 -15.35 19.95
CA ARG A 37 -0.39 -16.45 19.62
C ARG A 37 0.12 -16.22 18.20
N PRO A 38 1.43 -16.35 17.94
CA PRO A 38 1.93 -16.40 16.57
C PRO A 38 1.15 -17.48 15.82
N GLN A 39 0.79 -17.23 14.54
CA GLN A 39 0.13 -18.19 13.67
C GLN A 39 1.11 -19.33 13.30
N LEU A 40 1.61 -20.04 14.30
CA LEU A 40 2.62 -21.11 14.17
C LEU A 40 2.07 -22.31 13.42
N ASN A 41 0.75 -22.52 13.46
CA ASN A 41 0.05 -23.59 12.77
C ASN A 41 -0.86 -23.01 11.69
N ARG A 42 -0.27 -22.42 10.65
CA ARG A 42 -1.05 -22.05 9.46
C ARG A 42 -1.57 -23.33 8.80
N THR A 43 -2.88 -23.43 8.61
CA THR A 43 -3.47 -24.46 7.76
C THR A 43 -2.89 -24.31 6.35
N LYS A 44 -2.74 -25.44 5.64
CA LYS A 44 -2.36 -25.43 4.21
C LYS A 44 -3.28 -24.45 3.46
N LEU A 45 -2.74 -23.79 2.43
CA LEU A 45 -3.51 -22.90 1.55
C LEU A 45 -4.81 -23.59 1.13
N SER A 46 -5.92 -22.86 1.12
CA SER A 46 -7.18 -23.31 0.52
C SER A 46 -6.98 -23.56 -0.97
N ASP A 47 -7.85 -24.35 -1.58
CA ASP A 47 -7.71 -24.70 -3.00
C ASP A 47 -7.80 -23.46 -3.91
N CYS A 48 -8.55 -22.44 -3.50
CA CYS A 48 -8.57 -21.13 -4.17
C CYS A 48 -7.21 -20.41 -4.07
N GLU A 49 -6.64 -20.33 -2.86
CA GLU A 49 -5.34 -19.69 -2.67
C GLU A 49 -4.22 -20.44 -3.41
N LYS A 50 -4.25 -21.77 -3.43
CA LYS A 50 -3.32 -22.59 -4.21
C LYS A 50 -3.42 -22.29 -5.69
N ALA A 51 -4.62 -22.26 -6.26
CA ALA A 51 -4.81 -21.99 -7.68
C ALA A 51 -4.26 -20.61 -8.09
N ILE A 52 -4.43 -19.60 -7.23
CA ILE A 52 -3.86 -18.27 -7.47
C ILE A 52 -2.34 -18.31 -7.42
N VAL A 53 -1.76 -18.91 -6.37
CA VAL A 53 -0.30 -19.02 -6.23
C VAL A 53 0.31 -19.78 -7.40
N GLU A 54 -0.26 -20.94 -7.76
CA GLU A 54 0.19 -21.77 -8.88
C GLU A 54 0.14 -21.02 -10.21
N ALA A 55 -0.90 -20.21 -10.43
CA ALA A 55 -1.00 -19.38 -11.62
C ALA A 55 0.16 -18.36 -11.72
N PHE A 56 0.56 -17.73 -10.60
CA PHE A 56 1.66 -16.77 -10.57
C PHE A 56 3.05 -17.41 -10.49
N GLU A 57 3.17 -18.67 -10.07
CA GLU A 57 4.41 -19.46 -10.15
C GLU A 57 4.73 -19.91 -11.58
N ASN A 58 3.72 -19.98 -12.45
CA ASN A 58 3.92 -20.30 -13.86
C ASN A 58 4.66 -19.15 -14.59
N ALA A 59 5.91 -19.41 -14.97
CA ALA A 59 6.77 -18.43 -15.63
C ALA A 59 6.23 -17.92 -16.98
N GLU A 60 5.49 -18.75 -17.73
CA GLU A 60 4.88 -18.34 -19.00
C GLU A 60 3.69 -17.40 -18.76
N MET A 61 2.84 -17.72 -17.79
CA MET A 61 1.76 -16.85 -17.36
C MET A 61 2.32 -15.52 -16.87
N TYR A 62 3.33 -15.55 -15.99
CA TYR A 62 3.97 -14.33 -15.47
C TYR A 62 4.51 -13.44 -16.59
N LYS A 63 5.22 -14.01 -17.57
CA LYS A 63 5.71 -13.25 -18.73
C LYS A 63 4.57 -12.65 -19.56
N LYS A 64 3.51 -13.42 -19.83
CA LYS A 64 2.31 -12.94 -20.54
C LYS A 64 1.64 -11.81 -19.75
N TRP A 65 1.51 -11.95 -18.45
CA TRP A 65 0.93 -10.94 -17.56
C TRP A 65 1.72 -9.64 -17.58
N ILE A 66 3.04 -9.71 -17.43
CA ILE A 66 3.92 -8.53 -17.55
C ILE A 66 3.75 -7.87 -18.92
N SER A 67 3.76 -8.66 -20.01
CA SER A 67 3.58 -8.11 -21.35
C SER A 67 2.24 -7.40 -21.53
N LEU A 68 1.17 -7.89 -20.89
CA LEU A 68 -0.15 -7.26 -20.91
C LEU A 68 -0.17 -5.95 -20.12
N LEU A 69 0.45 -5.91 -18.94
CA LEU A 69 0.47 -4.72 -18.09
C LEU A 69 1.32 -3.57 -18.65
N LEU A 70 2.27 -3.89 -19.53
CA LEU A 70 3.08 -2.92 -20.27
C LEU A 70 2.34 -2.30 -21.47
N ILE A 71 1.19 -2.84 -21.88
CA ILE A 71 0.41 -2.26 -22.97
C ILE A 71 -0.26 -0.97 -22.46
N GLU A 72 0.32 0.17 -22.81
CA GLU A 72 -0.40 1.44 -22.77
C GLU A 72 -1.25 1.59 -24.04
N LYS A 73 -2.35 2.33 -23.92
CA LYS A 73 -3.40 2.47 -24.93
C LYS A 73 -2.81 2.70 -26.34
N ARG A 74 -3.10 1.79 -27.29
CA ARG A 74 -2.60 1.75 -28.68
C ARG A 74 -3.16 2.87 -29.56
N ASP A 75 -3.07 4.12 -29.14
CA ASP A 75 -3.64 5.23 -29.91
C ASP A 75 -2.67 5.77 -30.99
N LEU A 76 -1.46 5.19 -31.16
CA LEU A 76 -0.46 5.70 -32.11
C LEU A 76 0.06 4.60 -33.06
N PRO A 77 -0.17 4.73 -34.38
CA PRO A 77 0.19 3.71 -35.38
C PRO A 77 1.68 3.65 -35.75
N GLU A 78 2.51 4.62 -35.31
CA GLU A 78 3.94 4.68 -35.63
C GLU A 78 4.81 4.83 -34.38
N VAL A 79 5.92 4.08 -34.34
CA VAL A 79 6.94 4.19 -33.30
C VAL A 79 7.82 5.40 -33.61
N SER A 80 7.53 6.54 -32.99
CA SER A 80 8.39 7.74 -33.02
C SER A 80 9.21 7.85 -31.73
N GLU A 81 10.10 8.84 -31.59
CA GLU A 81 10.79 9.10 -30.32
C GLU A 81 9.82 9.22 -29.14
N SER A 82 8.61 9.76 -29.35
CA SER A 82 7.56 9.86 -28.33
C SER A 82 7.10 8.48 -27.83
N THR A 83 7.14 7.45 -28.67
CA THR A 83 6.75 6.07 -28.32
C THR A 83 7.77 5.40 -27.38
N VAL A 84 9.06 5.74 -27.48
CA VAL A 84 10.09 5.22 -26.56
C VAL A 84 9.84 5.71 -25.13
N TRP A 85 9.45 6.97 -24.99
CA TRP A 85 9.12 7.56 -23.68
C TRP A 85 7.84 6.96 -23.09
N ILE A 86 6.84 6.66 -23.93
CA ILE A 86 5.62 5.93 -23.51
C ILE A 86 5.96 4.54 -22.98
N VAL A 87 6.84 3.79 -23.65
CA VAL A 87 7.26 2.46 -23.19
C VAL A 87 8.01 2.55 -21.86
N LYS A 88 8.99 3.46 -21.73
CA LYS A 88 9.73 3.65 -20.47
C LYS A 88 8.84 4.09 -19.31
N ARG A 89 7.82 4.91 -19.59
CA ARG A 89 6.80 5.30 -18.61
C ARG A 89 6.01 4.08 -18.13
N ALA A 90 5.55 3.23 -19.05
CA ALA A 90 4.82 2.01 -18.72
C ALA A 90 5.62 1.06 -17.84
N GLU A 91 6.91 0.87 -18.15
CA GLU A 91 7.83 0.04 -17.37
C GLU A 91 8.03 0.56 -15.95
N GLN A 92 8.24 1.87 -15.78
CA GLN A 92 8.41 2.44 -14.44
C GLN A 92 7.10 2.47 -13.63
N ARG A 93 5.96 2.71 -14.29
CA ARG A 93 4.64 2.59 -13.64
C ARG A 93 4.43 1.16 -13.13
N LEU A 94 4.70 0.16 -13.98
CA LEU A 94 4.62 -1.24 -13.60
C LEU A 94 5.54 -1.55 -12.41
N ALA A 95 6.79 -1.10 -12.46
CA ALA A 95 7.74 -1.29 -11.37
C ALA A 95 7.23 -0.67 -10.05
N ALA A 96 6.65 0.53 -10.10
CA ALA A 96 6.06 1.17 -8.92
C ALA A 96 4.88 0.37 -8.36
N GLU A 97 4.00 -0.16 -9.21
CA GLU A 97 2.85 -0.97 -8.80
C GLU A 97 3.29 -2.30 -8.13
N PHE A 98 4.29 -2.97 -8.71
CA PHE A 98 4.89 -4.16 -8.10
C PHE A 98 5.53 -3.84 -6.75
N PHE A 99 6.30 -2.74 -6.68
CA PHE A 99 6.94 -2.29 -5.45
C PHE A 99 5.90 -2.02 -4.36
N ALA A 100 4.80 -1.33 -4.70
CA ALA A 100 3.69 -1.08 -3.78
C ALA A 100 3.08 -2.39 -3.26
N GLY A 101 2.82 -3.35 -4.17
CA GLY A 101 2.28 -4.66 -3.83
C GLY A 101 3.16 -5.41 -2.83
N VAL A 102 4.47 -5.47 -3.09
CA VAL A 102 5.46 -6.11 -2.21
C VAL A 102 5.51 -5.40 -0.85
N ALA A 103 5.62 -4.07 -0.84
CA ALA A 103 5.72 -3.29 0.39
C ALA A 103 4.45 -3.38 1.25
N MET A 104 3.26 -3.44 0.64
CA MET A 104 2.01 -3.63 1.37
C MET A 104 1.81 -5.07 1.85
N GLY A 105 2.26 -6.06 1.07
CA GLY A 105 2.16 -7.49 1.40
C GLY A 105 2.99 -7.92 2.61
N THR A 106 3.98 -7.11 3.00
CA THR A 106 4.90 -7.42 4.11
C THR A 106 4.45 -6.88 5.45
N LYS A 107 3.25 -6.28 5.52
CA LYS A 107 2.66 -5.67 6.73
C LYS A 107 2.79 -6.51 7.99
N TYR A 108 2.65 -7.84 7.90
CA TYR A 108 2.61 -8.74 9.05
C TYR A 108 3.90 -9.57 9.25
N ARG A 109 4.99 -9.19 8.59
CA ARG A 109 6.28 -9.89 8.69
C ARG A 109 7.10 -9.46 9.90
N GLY A 110 7.98 -10.36 10.36
CA GLY A 110 8.87 -10.09 11.49
C GLY A 110 10.03 -9.15 11.11
N PHE A 111 10.71 -8.57 12.11
CA PHE A 111 11.81 -7.64 11.87
C PHE A 111 12.93 -8.24 11.01
N LYS A 112 13.35 -9.49 11.27
CA LYS A 112 14.42 -10.14 10.52
C LYS A 112 14.09 -10.27 9.02
N GLU A 113 12.89 -10.79 8.71
CA GLU A 113 12.42 -10.94 7.32
C GLU A 113 12.29 -9.58 6.62
N LEU A 114 11.76 -8.57 7.33
CA LEU A 114 11.66 -7.21 6.80
C LEU A 114 13.04 -6.61 6.52
N ASN A 115 14.00 -6.78 7.45
CA ASN A 115 15.36 -6.29 7.28
C ASN A 115 16.04 -6.91 6.06
N GLU A 116 15.93 -8.23 5.89
CA GLU A 116 16.47 -8.95 4.73
C GLU A 116 15.83 -8.46 3.43
N LEU A 117 14.50 -8.34 3.38
CA LEU A 117 13.77 -7.84 2.22
C LEU A 117 14.16 -6.41 1.85
N TRP A 118 14.19 -5.49 2.81
CA TRP A 118 14.51 -4.09 2.54
C TRP A 118 15.97 -3.89 2.18
N THR A 119 16.88 -4.70 2.74
CA THR A 119 18.28 -4.74 2.30
C THR A 119 18.38 -5.19 0.83
N TRP A 120 17.58 -6.18 0.44
CA TRP A 120 17.52 -6.66 -0.94
C TRP A 120 16.89 -5.64 -1.91
N LEU A 121 15.87 -4.90 -1.48
CA LEU A 121 15.19 -3.88 -2.29
C LEU A 121 15.91 -2.52 -2.33
N ALA A 122 16.83 -2.23 -1.42
CA ALA A 122 17.51 -0.93 -1.34
C ALA A 122 18.17 -0.51 -2.67
N PRO A 123 18.91 -1.38 -3.40
CA PRO A 123 19.48 -1.01 -4.70
C PRO A 123 18.42 -0.63 -5.74
N ALA A 124 17.23 -1.23 -5.69
CA ALA A 124 16.15 -0.90 -6.60
C ALA A 124 15.59 0.51 -6.34
N VAL A 125 15.57 0.95 -5.07
CA VAL A 125 15.19 2.33 -4.70
C VAL A 125 16.25 3.34 -5.18
N ASP A 126 17.53 2.97 -5.12
CA ASP A 126 18.60 3.83 -5.64
C ASP A 126 18.49 4.01 -7.16
N LEU A 127 18.28 2.89 -7.89
CA LEU A 127 18.06 2.90 -9.33
C LEU A 127 16.79 3.68 -9.70
N MET A 128 15.73 3.57 -8.91
CA MET A 128 14.52 4.37 -9.11
C MET A 128 14.86 5.86 -9.16
N TYR A 129 15.65 6.38 -8.20
CA TYR A 129 16.06 7.79 -8.20
C TYR A 129 17.06 8.17 -9.29
N ASP A 130 17.84 7.23 -9.81
CA ASP A 130 18.82 7.50 -10.87
C ASP A 130 18.15 7.53 -12.26
N PHE A 131 17.03 6.82 -12.42
CA PHE A 131 16.30 6.74 -13.69
C PHE A 131 14.93 7.43 -13.67
N LEU A 132 14.57 8.12 -12.59
CA LEU A 132 13.27 8.78 -12.45
C LEU A 132 13.07 9.84 -13.53
N ASN A 133 11.97 9.72 -14.29
CA ASN A 133 11.63 10.66 -15.36
C ASN A 133 10.32 11.42 -15.06
N ALA A 134 10.06 12.49 -15.82
CA ALA A 134 8.91 13.36 -15.61
C ALA A 134 7.57 12.65 -15.74
N ASP A 135 7.47 11.66 -16.61
CA ASP A 135 6.24 10.93 -16.86
C ASP A 135 5.94 9.87 -15.79
N ALA A 136 6.99 9.30 -15.18
CA ALA A 136 6.89 8.23 -14.21
C ALA A 136 6.89 8.70 -12.75
N HIS A 137 7.36 9.92 -12.47
CA HIS A 137 7.50 10.38 -11.08
C HIS A 137 6.17 10.38 -10.32
N PHE A 138 5.05 10.70 -10.97
CA PHE A 138 3.72 10.67 -10.36
C PHE A 138 3.31 9.25 -9.93
N ALA A 139 3.66 8.23 -10.72
CA ALA A 139 3.37 6.84 -10.38
C ALA A 139 4.14 6.41 -9.12
N TRP A 140 5.44 6.76 -9.05
CA TRP A 140 6.26 6.52 -7.87
C TRP A 140 5.78 7.28 -6.64
N HIS A 141 5.45 8.57 -6.79
CA HIS A 141 4.89 9.38 -5.70
C HIS A 141 3.58 8.77 -5.17
N ALA A 142 2.65 8.40 -6.05
CA ALA A 142 1.39 7.76 -5.65
C ALA A 142 1.61 6.41 -4.95
N CYS A 143 2.56 5.61 -5.46
CA CYS A 143 2.99 4.36 -4.85
C CYS A 143 3.51 4.58 -3.42
N LEU A 144 4.51 5.45 -3.25
CA LEU A 144 5.14 5.72 -1.96
C LEU A 144 4.14 6.31 -0.95
N THR A 145 3.30 7.24 -1.40
CA THR A 145 2.20 7.79 -0.59
C THR A 145 1.26 6.68 -0.11
N THR A 146 0.86 5.78 -1.01
CA THR A 146 -0.01 4.65 -0.66
C THR A 146 0.63 3.73 0.36
N VAL A 147 1.91 3.40 0.19
CA VAL A 147 2.66 2.52 1.11
C VAL A 147 2.78 3.18 2.49
N LEU A 148 3.22 4.44 2.55
CA LEU A 148 3.55 5.14 3.79
C LEU A 148 2.30 5.61 4.56
N HIS A 149 1.23 6.01 3.89
CA HIS A 149 0.00 6.45 4.57
C HIS A 149 -0.91 5.30 5.04
N ARG A 150 -0.88 4.14 4.37
CA ARG A 150 -1.79 3.02 4.69
C ARG A 150 -1.44 2.31 6.00
N ASN A 151 -0.17 2.31 6.40
CA ASN A 151 0.32 1.60 7.57
C ASN A 151 1.15 2.51 8.48
N ASP A 152 1.57 1.98 9.62
CA ASP A 152 2.51 2.65 10.51
C ASP A 152 3.87 2.84 9.80
N SER A 153 4.23 4.09 9.51
CA SER A 153 5.44 4.47 8.78
C SER A 153 6.73 3.92 9.43
N ARG A 154 6.72 3.67 10.75
CA ARG A 154 7.85 3.06 11.48
C ARG A 154 8.17 1.64 11.00
N ARG A 155 7.20 0.92 10.41
CA ARG A 155 7.44 -0.40 9.80
C ARG A 155 8.25 -0.32 8.51
N TYR A 156 8.26 0.83 7.88
CA TYR A 156 8.96 1.13 6.65
C TYR A 156 10.20 1.99 6.90
N TRP A 157 10.76 1.96 8.11
CA TRP A 157 11.90 2.81 8.45
C TRP A 157 13.09 2.60 7.50
N TRP A 158 13.39 1.37 7.07
CA TRP A 158 14.44 1.11 6.07
C TRP A 158 14.19 1.84 4.74
N LEU A 159 12.94 1.84 4.28
CA LEU A 159 12.55 2.56 3.07
C LEU A 159 12.68 4.07 3.27
N ILE A 160 12.21 4.59 4.39
CA ILE A 160 12.34 6.02 4.75
C ILE A 160 13.82 6.42 4.78
N GLU A 161 14.68 5.62 5.43
CA GLU A 161 16.13 5.87 5.44
C GLU A 161 16.73 5.86 4.03
N GLN A 162 16.33 4.90 3.19
CA GLN A 162 16.82 4.84 1.82
C GLN A 162 16.36 6.05 0.99
N LEU A 163 15.11 6.49 1.17
CA LEU A 163 14.57 7.66 0.50
C LEU A 163 15.29 8.95 0.95
N LEU A 164 15.52 9.11 2.26
CA LEU A 164 16.27 10.25 2.81
C LEU A 164 17.72 10.27 2.32
N LYS A 165 18.40 9.12 2.29
CA LYS A 165 19.74 8.99 1.69
C LYS A 165 19.73 9.41 0.24
N GLY A 166 18.75 8.94 -0.54
CA GLY A 166 18.61 9.26 -1.96
C GLY A 166 18.35 10.76 -2.21
N MET A 167 17.55 11.41 -1.35
CA MET A 167 17.30 12.85 -1.38
C MET A 167 18.56 13.69 -1.10
N ALA A 168 19.43 13.22 -0.22
CA ALA A 168 20.68 13.91 0.11
C ALA A 168 21.79 13.73 -0.95
N ARG A 169 21.60 12.85 -1.95
CA ARG A 169 22.58 12.66 -3.03
C ARG A 169 22.57 13.89 -3.96
N PRO A 170 23.73 14.31 -4.50
CA PRO A 170 23.78 15.29 -5.57
C PRO A 170 22.85 14.88 -6.73
N ALA A 171 22.04 15.82 -7.19
CA ALA A 171 21.11 15.63 -8.29
C ALA A 171 21.65 16.32 -9.56
N PRO A 172 21.47 15.73 -10.76
CA PRO A 172 21.97 16.32 -12.00
C PRO A 172 21.34 17.69 -12.30
N THR A 173 20.07 17.88 -11.90
CA THR A 173 19.33 19.12 -12.12
C THR A 173 18.45 19.44 -10.91
N ALA A 174 18.02 20.71 -10.80
CA ALA A 174 17.05 21.13 -9.80
C ALA A 174 15.72 20.34 -9.88
N TRP A 175 15.32 19.92 -11.08
CA TRP A 175 14.15 19.08 -11.27
C TRP A 175 14.32 17.71 -10.60
N HIS A 176 15.46 17.04 -10.78
CA HIS A 176 15.74 15.77 -10.12
C HIS A 176 15.74 15.92 -8.59
N GLN A 177 16.29 17.02 -8.07
CA GLN A 177 16.27 17.30 -6.63
C GLN A 177 14.83 17.48 -6.12
N ALA A 178 14.01 18.29 -6.82
CA ALA A 178 12.63 18.53 -6.45
C ALA A 178 11.80 17.24 -6.43
N VAL A 179 11.98 16.38 -7.45
CA VAL A 179 11.26 15.11 -7.54
C VAL A 179 11.67 14.14 -6.42
N ARG A 180 12.97 14.11 -6.06
CA ARG A 180 13.43 13.34 -4.89
C ARG A 180 12.71 13.80 -3.62
N SER A 181 12.61 15.11 -3.40
CA SER A 181 11.96 15.67 -2.20
C SER A 181 10.47 15.38 -2.11
N VAL A 182 9.73 15.40 -3.22
CA VAL A 182 8.28 15.09 -3.19
C VAL A 182 7.98 13.59 -3.06
N SER A 183 8.98 12.73 -3.25
CA SER A 183 8.79 11.26 -3.21
C SER A 183 8.53 10.73 -1.79
N LEU A 184 8.94 11.46 -0.76
CA LEU A 184 8.72 11.10 0.64
C LEU A 184 7.66 12.04 1.28
N PRO A 185 6.36 11.71 1.17
CA PRO A 185 5.31 12.49 1.81
C PRO A 185 5.38 12.29 3.33
N ALA A 186 6.06 13.19 4.02
CA ALA A 186 6.05 13.27 5.49
C ALA A 186 5.05 14.35 5.89
N THR A 187 3.76 14.03 5.80
CA THR A 187 2.66 15.02 5.98
C THR A 187 1.86 14.80 7.25
N SER A 188 2.12 13.72 7.97
CA SER A 188 1.39 13.36 9.18
C SER A 188 2.15 13.76 10.45
N TRP A 189 1.41 14.01 11.54
CA TRP A 189 1.97 14.27 12.87
C TRP A 189 2.86 13.13 13.40
N ARG A 190 2.72 11.91 12.83
CA ARG A 190 3.54 10.74 13.20
C ARG A 190 4.93 10.75 12.59
N GLU A 191 5.18 11.66 11.66
CA GLU A 191 6.38 11.69 10.81
C GLU A 191 7.25 12.92 11.09
N THR A 192 7.06 13.58 12.24
CA THR A 192 7.75 14.82 12.61
C THR A 192 9.26 14.76 12.49
N GLU A 193 9.88 13.64 12.89
CA GLU A 193 11.32 13.44 12.76
C GLU A 193 11.74 13.30 11.28
N THR A 194 10.95 12.61 10.47
CA THR A 194 11.16 12.52 9.03
C THR A 194 11.04 13.90 8.39
N CYS A 195 10.02 14.69 8.73
CA CYS A 195 9.86 16.07 8.27
C CYS A 195 11.07 16.93 8.62
N ARG A 196 11.53 16.87 9.89
CA ARG A 196 12.69 17.63 10.37
C ARG A 196 13.92 17.32 9.53
N ARG A 197 14.21 16.04 9.29
CA ARG A 197 15.35 15.60 8.50
C ARG A 197 15.25 16.00 7.03
N ILE A 198 14.05 16.01 6.45
CA ILE A 198 13.83 16.53 5.09
C ILE A 198 14.21 18.01 5.02
N CYS A 199 13.87 18.81 6.02
CA CYS A 199 14.22 20.24 6.07
C CYS A 199 15.73 20.51 6.25
N GLU A 200 16.51 19.51 6.65
CA GLU A 200 17.96 19.61 6.86
C GLU A 200 18.77 19.24 5.60
N ILE A 201 18.10 18.75 4.55
CA ILE A 201 18.68 18.41 3.24
C ILE A 201 18.54 19.61 2.29
#